data_AF-A0A925JV17-F1
#
_entry.id   AF-A0A925JV17-F1
#
_cell.length_a   1.000
_cell.length_b   1.000
_cell.length_c   1.000
_cell.angle_alpha   90.00
_cell.angle_beta   90.00
_cell.angle_gamma   90.00
#
_symmetry.space_group_name_H-M   'P 1'
#
loop_
_entity.id
_entity.type
_entity.pdbx_description
1 polymer ?
#
loop_
_entity_poly.entity_id
_entity_poly.type
_entity_poly.pdbx_seq_one_letter_code
_entity_poly.pdbx_strand_id
1 'polypeptide(L)' 'MKTVRCPICRKSVGFTDPEMPFCSERCRMTDLGNWASEKYVIATPVDPSEIESTELNDDEHGA' A
#
# COMPACT_ATOMS: atom_id res chain seq x y z
N MET A 1 -20.11 13.95 -7.50
CA MET A 1 -19.45 12.96 -6.63
C MET A 1 -18.03 12.72 -7.11
N LYS A 2 -17.05 12.65 -6.20
CA LYS A 2 -15.70 12.19 -6.52
C LYS A 2 -15.67 10.66 -6.51
N THR A 3 -14.97 10.05 -7.46
CA THR A 3 -14.81 8.59 -7.56
C THR A 3 -13.36 8.24 -7.84
N VAL A 4 -12.93 7.04 -7.43
CA VAL A 4 -11.63 6.43 -7.76
C VAL A 4 -11.84 5.11 -8.51
N ARG A 5 -10.76 4.53 -9.04
CA ARG A 5 -10.78 3.21 -9.67
C ARG A 5 -10.23 2.18 -8.69
N CYS A 6 -10.97 1.09 -8.48
CA CYS A 6 -10.50 -0.03 -7.68
C CYS A 6 -9.18 -0.57 -8.27
N PRO A 7 -8.10 -0.69 -7.49
CA PRO A 7 -6.79 -1.11 -8.01
C PRO A 7 -6.78 -2.55 -8.51
N ILE A 8 -7.67 -3.41 -8.00
CA ILE A 8 -7.73 -4.84 -8.34
C ILE A 8 -8.54 -5.13 -9.60
N CYS A 9 -9.70 -4.52 -9.77
CA CYS A 9 -10.61 -4.84 -10.88
C CYS A 9 -11.06 -3.64 -11.72
N ARG A 10 -10.59 -2.44 -11.38
CA ARG A 10 -10.86 -1.16 -12.08
C ARG A 10 -12.32 -0.71 -12.11
N LYS A 11 -13.21 -1.29 -11.30
CA LYS A 11 -14.56 -0.72 -11.10
C LYS A 11 -14.46 0.65 -10.45
N SER A 12 -15.41 1.54 -10.77
CA SER A 12 -15.51 2.87 -10.14
C SER A 12 -16.04 2.74 -8.71
N VAL A 13 -15.45 3.48 -7.77
CA VAL A 13 -15.79 3.47 -6.34
C VAL A 13 -16.00 4.90 -5.88
N GLY A 14 -17.07 5.19 -5.14
CA GLY A 14 -17.32 6.48 -4.53
C GLY A 14 -16.36 6.76 -3.38
N PHE A 15 -15.97 8.02 -3.18
CA PHE A 15 -15.11 8.41 -2.05
C PHE A 15 -15.76 8.17 -0.67
N THR A 16 -17.08 8.02 -0.62
CA THR A 16 -17.86 7.76 0.60
C THR A 16 -18.25 6.29 0.76
N ASP A 17 -17.85 5.42 -0.18
CA ASP A 17 -18.17 4.00 -0.09
C ASP A 17 -17.31 3.36 1.01
N PRO A 18 -17.87 2.42 1.81
CA PRO A 18 -17.19 1.86 2.97
C PRO A 18 -15.93 1.04 2.61
N GLU A 19 -15.89 0.50 1.38
CA GLU A 19 -14.79 -0.32 0.90
C GLU A 19 -13.71 0.48 0.15
N MET A 20 -13.88 1.81 -0.01
CA MET A 20 -12.92 2.67 -0.73
C MET A 20 -11.50 2.49 -0.15
N PRO A 21 -10.47 2.23 -0.98
CA PRO A 21 -10.39 2.39 -2.45
C PRO A 21 -10.84 1.18 -3.28
N PHE A 22 -11.31 0.10 -2.66
CA PHE A 22 -11.74 -1.12 -3.33
C PHE A 22 -13.25 -1.11 -3.61
N CYS A 23 -13.71 -1.91 -4.58
CA CYS A 23 -15.14 -2.01 -4.87
C CYS A 23 -15.86 -3.04 -4.00
N SER A 24 -15.13 -3.84 -3.21
CA SER A 24 -15.66 -4.88 -2.33
C SER A 24 -14.58 -5.48 -1.44
N GLU A 25 -15.00 -6.12 -0.36
CA GLU A 25 -14.13 -6.88 0.55
C GLU A 25 -13.27 -7.91 -0.19
N ARG A 26 -13.83 -8.59 -1.20
CA ARG A 26 -13.09 -9.55 -2.03
C ARG A 26 -11.86 -8.91 -2.68
N CYS A 27 -11.99 -7.68 -3.19
CA CYS A 27 -10.87 -6.97 -3.80
C CYS A 27 -9.85 -6.55 -2.76
N ARG A 28 -10.28 -6.07 -1.58
CA ARG A 28 -9.40 -5.78 -0.44
C ARG A 28 -8.56 -6.99 -0.04
N MET A 29 -9.19 -8.16 0.10
CA MET A 29 -8.50 -9.41 0.46
C MET A 29 -7.57 -9.91 -0.65
N THR A 30 -7.94 -9.71 -1.91
CA THR A 30 -7.06 -10.05 -3.05
C THR A 30 -5.80 -9.19 -3.05
N ASP A 31 -5.94 -7.89 -2.79
CA ASP A 31 -4.79 -6.98 -2.69
C ASP A 31 -3.85 -7.39 -1.57
N LEU A 32 -4.40 -7.67 -0.38
CA LEU A 32 -3.64 -8.19 0.75
C LEU A 32 -2.90 -9.50 0.39
N GLY A 33 -3.57 -10.40 -0.35
CA GLY A 33 -2.94 -11.63 -0.83
C GLY A 33 -1.80 -11.38 -1.81
N ASN A 34 -1.90 -10.36 -2.68
CA ASN A 34 -0.82 -9.98 -3.58
C ASN A 34 0.40 -9.43 -2.82
N TRP A 35 0.18 -8.63 -1.78
CA TRP A 35 1.24 -8.19 -0.86
C TRP A 35 1.92 -9.36 -0.17
N ALA A 36 1.13 -10.23 0.46
CA ALA A 36 1.64 -11.40 1.18
C ALA A 36 2.38 -12.40 0.28
N SER A 37 2.07 -12.42 -1.02
CA SER A 37 2.72 -13.29 -2.01
C SER A 37 3.84 -12.58 -2.78
N GLU A 38 4.30 -11.42 -2.31
CA GLU A 38 5.38 -10.64 -2.94
C GLU A 38 5.15 -10.34 -4.43
N LYS A 39 3.89 -10.19 -4.86
CA LYS A 39 3.55 -9.89 -6.26
C LYS A 39 3.79 -8.43 -6.64
N TYR A 40 3.83 -7.55 -5.64
CA TYR A 40 4.16 -6.15 -5.85
C TYR A 40 5.67 -5.97 -5.64
N VAL A 41 6.39 -5.85 -6.75
CA VAL A 41 7.86 -5.71 -6.79
C VAL A 41 8.21 -4.41 -7.50
N ILE A 42 9.09 -3.63 -6.88
CA ILE A 42 9.74 -2.49 -7.54
C ILE A 42 10.95 -3.05 -8.29
N ALA A 43 10.92 -3.00 -9.62
CA ALA A 43 11.92 -3.66 -10.46
C ALA A 43 13.31 -2.98 -10.44
N THR A 44 13.42 -1.80 -9.84
CA THR A 44 14.67 -1.05 -9.78
C THR A 44 15.60 -1.68 -8.73
N PRO A 45 16.85 -2.02 -9.09
CA PRO A 45 17.85 -2.44 -8.12
C PRO A 45 18.06 -1.32 -7.10
N VAL A 46 18.18 -1.70 -5.83
CA VAL A 46 18.53 -0.73 -4.78
C VAL A 46 19.99 -0.35 -4.97
N ASP A 47 20.28 0.94 -5.12
CA ASP A 47 21.64 1.46 -5.04
C ASP A 47 22.03 1.57 -3.56
N PRO A 48 23.09 0.88 -3.10
CA PRO A 48 23.52 0.93 -1.71
C PRO A 48 23.83 2.35 -1.21
N SER A 49 24.16 3.29 -2.10
CA SER A 49 24.41 4.69 -1.75
C SER A 49 23.14 5.51 -1.51
N GLU A 50 21.96 5.00 -1.89
CA GLU A 50 20.65 5.65 -1.62
C GLU A 50 20.02 5.19 -0.30
N ILE A 51 20.62 4.22 0.40
CA ILE A 51 20.09 3.62 1.65
C ILE A 51 20.56 4.36 2.91
N GLU A 52 21.01 5.61 2.80
CA GLU A 52 21.57 6.39 3.92
C GLU A 52 20.60 7.51 4.33
N SER A 53 19.55 7.23 5.12
CA SER A 53 18.85 8.27 5.94
C SER A 53 17.74 7.81 6.90
N THR A 54 17.57 6.53 7.26
CA THR A 54 16.64 6.20 8.36
C THR A 54 17.33 5.39 9.44
N GLU A 55 18.33 6.00 10.07
CA GLU A 55 18.59 5.71 11.47
C GLU A 55 17.29 6.04 12.22
N LEU A 56 16.61 5.00 12.70
CA LEU A 56 15.58 5.18 13.70
C LEU A 56 16.28 5.88 14.87
N ASN A 57 15.92 7.14 15.12
CA ASN A 57 16.26 7.75 16.39
C ASN A 57 15.58 6.88 17.46
N ASP A 58 16.36 5.97 18.06
CA ASP A 58 16.02 5.36 19.33
C ASP A 58 16.06 6.52 20.34
N ASP A 59 14.95 7.26 20.45
CA ASP A 59 14.71 8.20 21.52
C ASP A 59 14.76 7.40 22.83
N GLU A 60 15.95 7.44 23.45
CA GLU A 60 16.28 7.07 24.81
C GLU A 60 15.23 7.68 25.75
N HIS A 61 14.14 6.94 26.00
CA HIS A 61 13.26 7.22 27.13
C HIS A 61 13.97 6.74 28.40
N GLY A 62 15.00 7.50 28.79
CA GLY A 62 15.54 7.48 30.14
C GLY A 62 14.50 8.06 31.10
N ALA A 63 14.02 7.22 32.01
CA ALA A 63 13.32 7.62 33.23
C ALA A 63 14.28 7.51 34.42
#